data_AF-A0A7C4DC58-F1
#
_entry.id   AF-A0A7C4DC58-F1
#
_cell.length_a   1.000
_cell.length_b   1.000
_cell.length_c   1.000
_cell.angle_alpha   90.00
_cell.angle_beta   90.00
_cell.angle_gamma   90.00
#
_symmetry.space_group_name_H-M   'P 1'
#
loop_
_entity.id
_entity.type
_entity.pdbx_description
1 polymer ?
#
loop_
_entity_poly.entity_id
_entity_poly.type
_entity_poly.pdbx_seq_one_letter_code
_entity_poly.pdbx_strand_id
1 'polypeptide(L)'
;KLFLADAATVMAKLAVGAVDAGARIIFGVTVDDVIFRKGEREAKIVGVVVQWTAVIMSGIHVDPLSIRSRAVVDATGHDAEILTIASRKIPELGLTVQGEKSMWAEEAERLTVEKTGRVCPGLYAAGMAVAALHQTPRMGPIFGGMLLSGRKVAEIILKDLQR
;
A
#
# COMPACT_ATOMS: atom_id res chain seq x y z
N LYS A 1 -13.97 20.34 -13.62
CA LYS A 1 -14.93 19.49 -14.36
C LYS A 1 -15.05 18.17 -13.62
N LEU A 2 -16.27 17.68 -13.38
CA LEU A 2 -16.51 16.36 -12.80
C LEU A 2 -16.48 15.33 -13.94
N PHE A 3 -15.76 14.23 -13.74
CA PHE A 3 -15.70 13.11 -14.66
C PHE A 3 -16.39 11.90 -14.03
N LEU A 4 -17.18 11.19 -14.82
CA LEU A 4 -17.87 9.97 -14.42
C LEU A 4 -17.39 8.83 -15.29
N ALA A 5 -17.23 7.66 -14.68
CA ALA A 5 -16.87 6.44 -15.37
C ALA A 5 -17.56 5.26 -14.69
N ASP A 6 -17.88 4.24 -15.47
CA ASP A 6 -18.35 2.96 -14.96
C ASP A 6 -17.24 2.28 -14.14
N ALA A 7 -17.55 1.86 -12.91
CA ALA A 7 -16.56 1.34 -11.97
C ALA A 7 -15.92 0.04 -12.49
N ALA A 8 -16.70 -0.85 -13.09
CA ALA A 8 -16.20 -2.11 -13.64
C ALA A 8 -15.24 -1.86 -14.80
N THR A 9 -15.58 -0.94 -15.69
CA THR A 9 -14.74 -0.52 -16.81
C THR A 9 -13.42 0.08 -16.34
N VAL A 10 -13.44 0.93 -15.31
CA VAL A 10 -12.20 1.51 -14.74
C VAL A 10 -11.30 0.40 -14.18
N MET A 11 -11.84 -0.49 -13.35
CA MET A 11 -11.05 -1.59 -12.76
C MET A 11 -10.45 -2.51 -13.84
N ALA A 12 -11.26 -2.92 -14.82
CA ALA A 12 -10.80 -3.79 -15.89
C ALA A 12 -9.68 -3.15 -16.73
N LYS A 13 -9.85 -1.88 -17.13
CA LYS A 13 -8.84 -1.18 -17.93
C LYS A 13 -7.55 -0.91 -17.17
N LEU A 14 -7.63 -0.62 -15.86
CA LEU A 14 -6.44 -0.48 -15.02
C LEU A 14 -5.68 -1.80 -14.91
N ALA A 15 -6.39 -2.91 -14.70
CA ALA A 15 -5.77 -4.23 -14.62
C ALA A 15 -5.09 -4.63 -15.95
N VAL A 16 -5.79 -4.44 -17.08
CA VAL A 16 -5.21 -4.67 -18.42
C VAL A 16 -3.97 -3.81 -18.64
N GLY A 17 -4.07 -2.50 -18.37
CA GLY A 17 -2.94 -1.58 -18.53
C GLY A 17 -1.73 -1.95 -17.66
N ALA A 18 -1.94 -2.42 -16.43
CA ALA A 18 -0.86 -2.87 -15.56
C ALA A 18 -0.19 -4.15 -16.10
N VAL A 19 -0.98 -5.13 -16.53
CA VAL A 19 -0.48 -6.40 -17.08
C VAL A 19 0.28 -6.18 -18.39
N ASP A 20 -0.26 -5.36 -19.30
CA ASP A 20 0.39 -5.01 -20.56
C ASP A 20 1.71 -4.25 -20.35
N ALA A 21 1.81 -3.46 -19.28
CA ALA A 21 3.05 -2.81 -18.86
C ALA A 21 4.06 -3.76 -18.18
N GLY A 22 3.73 -5.04 -18.04
CA GLY A 22 4.61 -6.09 -17.51
C GLY A 22 4.39 -6.44 -16.03
N ALA A 23 3.39 -5.87 -15.36
CA ALA A 23 3.06 -6.27 -13.99
C ALA A 23 2.54 -7.71 -13.95
N ARG A 24 2.76 -8.38 -12.81
CA ARG A 24 2.19 -9.70 -12.50
C ARG A 24 1.23 -9.55 -11.35
N ILE A 25 0.03 -10.10 -11.51
CA ILE A 25 -1.01 -10.11 -10.48
C ILE A 25 -1.15 -11.54 -9.96
N ILE A 26 -0.95 -11.72 -8.66
CA ILE A 26 -1.14 -12.99 -7.97
C ILE A 26 -2.43 -12.86 -7.16
N PHE A 27 -3.41 -13.71 -7.45
CA PHE A 27 -4.69 -13.71 -6.75
C PHE A 27 -4.71 -14.73 -5.61
N GLY A 28 -5.60 -14.54 -4.63
CA GLY A 28 -5.81 -15.49 -3.53
C GLY A 28 -4.63 -15.58 -2.56
N VAL A 29 -3.81 -14.53 -2.49
CA VAL A 29 -2.71 -14.39 -1.53
C VAL A 29 -2.95 -13.19 -0.63
N THR A 30 -2.56 -13.34 0.63
CA THR A 30 -2.59 -12.30 1.65
C THR A 30 -1.17 -12.07 2.15
N VAL A 31 -0.82 -10.81 2.42
CA VAL A 31 0.44 -10.46 3.07
C VAL A 31 0.28 -10.74 4.57
N ASP A 32 0.96 -11.78 5.07
CA ASP A 32 0.91 -12.21 6.46
C ASP A 32 1.96 -11.51 7.33
N ASP A 33 3.11 -11.19 6.74
CA ASP A 33 4.19 -10.46 7.40
C ASP A 33 5.07 -9.67 6.42
N VAL A 34 6.07 -8.96 6.95
CA VAL A 34 7.10 -8.26 6.17
C VAL A 34 8.48 -8.86 6.40
N ILE A 35 9.33 -8.80 5.38
CA ILE A 35 10.75 -9.15 5.52
C ILE A 35 11.49 -7.87 5.86
N PHE A 36 12.08 -7.78 7.05
CA PHE A 36 12.89 -6.63 7.45
C PHE A 36 14.37 -7.00 7.63
N ARG A 37 15.24 -5.99 7.55
CA ARG A 37 16.67 -6.09 7.86
C ARG A 37 17.07 -4.88 8.69
N LYS A 38 17.87 -5.13 9.72
CA LYS A 38 18.57 -4.06 10.44
C LYS A 38 19.76 -3.64 9.59
N GLY A 39 19.73 -2.43 9.04
CA GLY A 39 20.90 -1.82 8.41
C GLY A 39 21.86 -1.27 9.46
N GLU A 40 22.97 -0.68 9.01
CA GLU A 40 23.92 0.02 9.88
C GLU A 40 23.32 1.28 10.53
N ARG A 41 22.36 1.94 9.84
CA ARG A 41 21.77 3.23 10.26
C ARG A 41 20.33 3.10 10.73
N GLU A 42 19.49 2.37 9.99
CA GLU A 42 18.07 2.23 10.26
C GLU A 42 17.55 0.86 9.78
N ALA A 43 16.42 0.42 10.33
CA ALA A 43 15.72 -0.78 9.85
C ALA A 43 15.08 -0.50 8.49
N LYS A 44 15.08 -1.50 7.61
CA LYS A 44 14.51 -1.42 6.26
C LYS A 44 13.64 -2.62 5.94
N ILE A 45 12.58 -2.38 5.17
CA ILE A 45 11.75 -3.45 4.58
C ILE A 45 12.39 -3.91 3.27
N VAL A 46 12.45 -5.21 3.04
CA VAL A 46 13.11 -5.86 1.89
C VAL A 46 12.23 -6.93 1.22
N GLY A 47 10.94 -6.89 1.48
CA GLY A 47 9.98 -7.84 0.92
C GLY A 47 8.78 -8.08 1.84
N VAL A 48 7.96 -9.02 1.42
CA VAL A 48 6.75 -9.46 2.11
C VAL A 48 6.76 -10.97 2.31
N VAL A 49 6.06 -11.40 3.35
CA VAL A 49 5.74 -12.80 3.62
C VAL A 49 4.27 -12.97 3.27
N VAL A 50 3.98 -13.93 2.40
CA VAL A 50 2.65 -14.16 1.85
C VAL A 50 2.16 -15.57 2.19
N GLN A 51 0.86 -15.68 2.36
CA GLN A 51 0.17 -16.95 2.54
C GLN A 51 -1.04 -17.01 1.61
N TRP A 52 -1.42 -18.22 1.19
CA TRP A 52 -2.68 -18.43 0.49
C TRP A 52 -3.83 -18.03 1.40
N THR A 53 -4.73 -17.16 0.91
CA THR A 53 -5.86 -16.67 1.71
C THR A 53 -6.72 -17.85 2.22
N ALA A 54 -6.86 -18.91 1.43
CA ALA A 54 -7.58 -20.12 1.83
C ALA A 54 -6.98 -20.83 3.05
N VAL A 55 -5.65 -20.84 3.19
CA VAL A 55 -4.96 -21.42 4.36
C VAL A 55 -5.30 -20.62 5.60
N ILE A 56 -5.18 -19.29 5.54
CA ILE A 56 -5.55 -18.38 6.63
C ILE A 56 -7.03 -18.59 7.02
N MET A 57 -7.93 -18.60 6.04
CA MET A 57 -9.37 -18.77 6.28
C MET A 57 -9.72 -20.13 6.90
N SER A 58 -8.95 -21.17 6.60
CA SER A 58 -9.17 -22.51 7.15
C SER A 58 -8.61 -22.70 8.56
N GLY A 59 -7.76 -21.79 9.05
CA GLY A 59 -7.13 -21.87 10.37
C GLY A 59 -6.10 -22.99 10.51
N ILE A 60 -5.65 -23.60 9.41
CA ILE A 60 -4.60 -24.63 9.43
C ILE A 60 -3.21 -23.98 9.51
N HIS A 61 -2.29 -24.65 10.19
CA HIS A 61 -0.94 -24.14 10.41
C HIS A 61 -0.02 -24.63 9.30
N VAL A 62 0.29 -23.75 8.35
CA VAL A 62 1.26 -23.98 7.28
C VAL A 62 2.18 -22.77 7.20
N ASP A 63 3.48 -23.01 7.08
CA ASP A 63 4.44 -21.93 6.96
C ASP A 63 4.21 -21.08 5.69
N PRO A 64 4.38 -19.75 5.77
CA PRO A 64 4.18 -18.86 4.63
C PRO A 64 5.42 -18.81 3.71
N LEU A 65 5.26 -18.16 2.56
CA LEU A 65 6.32 -17.97 1.56
C LEU A 65 6.86 -16.54 1.58
N SER A 66 8.14 -16.38 1.25
CA SER A 66 8.82 -15.08 1.22
C SER A 66 9.00 -14.57 -0.20
N ILE A 67 8.61 -13.32 -0.45
CA ILE A 67 8.86 -12.59 -1.70
C ILE A 67 9.74 -11.39 -1.39
N ARG A 68 10.97 -11.40 -1.91
CA ARG A 68 11.92 -10.28 -1.72
C ARG A 68 11.64 -9.17 -2.74
N SER A 69 11.74 -7.93 -2.29
CA SER A 69 11.60 -6.76 -3.15
C SER A 69 12.51 -5.62 -2.68
N ARG A 70 12.81 -4.69 -3.60
CA ARG A 70 13.54 -3.45 -3.27
C ARG A 70 12.61 -2.37 -2.71
N ALA A 71 11.32 -2.46 -3.03
CA ALA A 71 10.26 -1.57 -2.58
C ALA A 71 8.98 -2.36 -2.33
N VAL A 72 8.30 -2.06 -1.23
CA VAL A 72 6.96 -2.54 -0.87
C VAL A 72 6.04 -1.34 -0.79
N VAL A 73 4.87 -1.42 -1.44
CA VAL A 73 3.85 -0.36 -1.37
C VAL A 73 2.64 -0.90 -0.63
N ASP A 74 2.27 -0.26 0.47
CA ASP A 74 0.97 -0.46 1.08
C ASP A 74 -0.08 0.33 0.30
N ALA A 75 -0.90 -0.41 -0.43
CA ALA A 75 -2.09 0.06 -1.11
C ALA A 75 -3.31 -0.80 -0.73
N THR A 76 -3.33 -1.38 0.49
CA THR A 76 -4.40 -2.29 0.95
C THR A 76 -5.66 -1.55 1.42
N GLY A 77 -5.75 -0.25 1.16
CA GLY A 77 -6.91 0.56 1.50
C GLY A 77 -6.91 1.02 2.95
N HIS A 78 -8.11 1.09 3.53
CA HIS A 78 -8.36 1.68 4.85
C HIS A 78 -7.62 0.97 5.99
N ASP A 79 -7.46 -0.35 5.89
CA ASP A 79 -6.86 -1.16 6.93
C ASP A 79 -5.32 -1.03 7.01
N ALA A 80 -4.69 -0.52 5.95
CA ALA A 80 -3.24 -0.31 5.87
C ALA A 80 -2.46 -1.51 6.43
N GLU A 81 -2.75 -2.70 5.91
CA GLU A 81 -2.40 -3.97 6.53
C GLU A 81 -0.88 -4.11 6.71
N ILE A 82 -0.11 -3.72 5.69
CA ILE A 82 1.36 -3.83 5.71
C ILE A 82 1.95 -2.84 6.71
N LEU A 83 1.44 -1.61 6.74
CA LEU A 83 1.84 -0.59 7.69
C LEU A 83 1.51 -1.00 9.13
N THR A 84 0.32 -1.56 9.35
CA THR A 84 -0.13 -2.06 10.66
C THR A 84 0.75 -3.21 11.14
N ILE A 85 1.08 -4.16 10.26
CA ILE A 85 2.03 -5.24 10.56
C ILE A 85 3.40 -4.66 10.94
N ALA A 86 3.95 -3.77 10.13
CA ALA A 86 5.28 -3.18 10.35
C ALA A 86 5.33 -2.35 11.64
N SER A 87 4.31 -1.52 11.89
CA SER A 87 4.17 -0.71 13.11
C SER A 87 4.11 -1.58 14.37
N ARG A 88 3.38 -2.69 14.32
CA ARG A 88 3.22 -3.61 15.46
C ARG A 88 4.46 -4.48 15.72
N LYS A 89 5.10 -5.00 14.67
CA LYS A 89 6.16 -6.02 14.79
C LYS A 89 7.57 -5.46 14.75
N ILE A 90 7.78 -4.22 14.30
CA ILE A 90 9.10 -3.60 14.13
C ILE A 90 9.11 -2.20 14.75
N PRO A 91 9.14 -2.11 16.10
CA PRO A 91 9.07 -0.83 16.82
C PRO A 91 10.21 0.14 16.45
N GLU A 92 11.34 -0.36 15.97
CA GLU A 92 12.49 0.46 15.54
C GLU A 92 12.19 1.32 14.31
N LEU A 93 11.10 1.06 13.58
CA LEU A 93 10.65 1.92 12.49
C LEU A 93 9.94 3.18 12.98
N GLY A 94 9.56 3.25 14.26
CA GLY A 94 8.87 4.42 14.84
C GLY A 94 7.53 4.72 14.18
N LEU A 95 6.88 3.72 13.60
CA LEU A 95 5.61 3.86 12.88
C LEU A 95 4.43 3.72 13.84
N THR A 96 3.44 4.59 13.69
CA THR A 96 2.16 4.52 14.40
C THR A 96 1.04 4.63 13.39
N VAL A 97 0.20 3.58 13.29
CA VAL A 97 -0.99 3.57 12.42
C VAL A 97 -2.22 3.73 13.32
N GLN A 98 -2.90 4.88 13.20
CA GLN A 98 -4.05 5.20 14.05
C GLN A 98 -5.39 5.00 13.32
N GLY A 99 -5.38 4.90 11.99
CA GLY A 99 -6.58 4.84 11.16
C GLY A 99 -6.94 6.19 10.54
N GLU A 100 -8.07 6.26 9.83
CA GLU A 100 -8.56 7.48 9.19
C GLU A 100 -9.54 8.27 10.07
N LYS A 101 -9.82 9.50 9.67
CA LYS A 101 -10.91 10.32 10.21
C LYS A 101 -12.19 10.15 9.39
N SER A 102 -13.29 10.68 9.95
CA SER A 102 -14.57 10.84 9.26
C SER A 102 -14.46 11.62 7.94
N MET A 103 -15.52 11.59 7.15
CA MET A 103 -15.51 12.07 5.77
C MET A 103 -15.36 13.60 5.64
N TRP A 104 -14.39 14.02 4.83
CA TRP A 104 -14.26 15.36 4.27
C TRP A 104 -13.61 15.21 2.88
N ALA A 105 -14.44 15.06 1.85
CA ALA A 105 -13.99 14.53 0.58
C ALA A 105 -12.97 15.39 -0.17
N GLU A 106 -13.18 16.70 -0.22
CA GLU A 106 -12.25 17.63 -0.85
C GLU A 106 -10.86 17.58 -0.19
N GLU A 107 -10.81 17.64 1.14
CA GLU A 107 -9.56 17.62 1.88
C GLU A 107 -8.90 16.23 1.83
N ALA A 108 -9.68 15.16 1.85
CA ALA A 108 -9.18 13.80 1.71
C ALA A 108 -8.53 13.55 0.33
N GLU A 109 -9.13 14.00 -0.77
CA GLU A 109 -8.56 13.89 -2.12
C GLU A 109 -7.20 14.63 -2.21
N ARG A 110 -7.13 15.84 -1.64
CA ARG A 110 -5.90 16.65 -1.60
C ARG A 110 -4.81 15.99 -0.75
N LEU A 111 -5.13 15.65 0.50
CA LEU A 111 -4.18 15.10 1.47
C LEU A 111 -3.69 13.71 1.08
N THR A 112 -4.52 12.89 0.43
CA THR A 112 -4.09 11.56 -0.02
C THR A 112 -2.92 11.68 -0.98
N VAL A 113 -3.03 12.56 -1.98
CA VAL A 113 -1.93 12.78 -2.94
C VAL A 113 -0.73 13.45 -2.26
N GLU A 114 -0.96 14.47 -1.44
CA GLU A 114 0.11 15.22 -0.76
C GLU A 114 0.96 14.32 0.15
N LYS A 115 0.33 13.45 0.94
CA LYS A 115 1.01 12.61 1.93
C LYS A 115 1.48 11.25 1.40
N THR A 116 1.07 10.87 0.18
CA THR A 116 1.60 9.68 -0.51
C THR A 116 3.11 9.75 -0.66
N GLY A 117 3.82 8.66 -0.32
CA GLY A 117 5.26 8.60 -0.49
C GLY A 117 5.94 7.52 0.35
N ARG A 118 7.24 7.74 0.61
CA ARG A 118 8.08 6.83 1.40
C ARG A 118 7.73 6.96 2.88
N VAL A 119 7.52 5.83 3.53
CA VAL A 119 7.23 5.73 4.97
C VAL A 119 8.51 5.44 5.75
N CYS A 120 9.26 4.43 5.34
CA CYS A 120 10.60 4.11 5.81
C CYS A 120 11.41 3.49 4.65
N PRO A 121 12.70 3.20 4.80
CA PRO A 121 13.46 2.58 3.71
C PRO A 121 12.84 1.26 3.25
N GLY A 122 12.48 1.20 1.96
CA GLY A 122 11.86 0.05 1.33
C GLY A 122 10.34 -0.09 1.53
N LEU A 123 9.69 0.80 2.29
CA LEU A 123 8.24 0.81 2.51
C LEU A 123 7.62 2.15 2.11
N TYR A 124 6.57 2.09 1.31
CA TYR A 124 5.84 3.24 0.77
C TYR A 124 4.35 3.05 1.01
N ALA A 125 3.58 4.14 0.96
CA ALA A 125 2.12 4.10 1.11
C ALA A 125 1.44 4.91 0.01
N ALA A 126 0.30 4.39 -0.48
CA ALA A 126 -0.55 5.03 -1.46
C ALA A 126 -2.04 4.73 -1.21
N GLY A 127 -2.92 5.53 -1.82
CA GLY A 127 -4.37 5.42 -1.64
C GLY A 127 -4.79 5.63 -0.18
N MET A 128 -5.82 4.91 0.26
CA MET A 128 -6.36 5.07 1.61
C MET A 128 -5.44 4.60 2.74
N ALA A 129 -4.41 3.80 2.45
CA ALA A 129 -3.40 3.44 3.45
C ALA A 129 -2.64 4.68 3.98
N VAL A 130 -2.50 5.72 3.14
CA VAL A 130 -1.95 7.03 3.53
C VAL A 130 -2.82 7.69 4.60
N ALA A 131 -4.14 7.56 4.50
CA ALA A 131 -5.05 8.15 5.47
C ALA A 131 -4.93 7.49 6.85
N ALA A 132 -4.75 6.16 6.87
CA ALA A 132 -4.55 5.41 8.10
C ALA A 132 -3.24 5.76 8.83
N LEU A 133 -2.17 5.98 8.06
CA LEU A 133 -0.87 6.40 8.60
C LEU A 133 -0.89 7.84 9.12
N HIS A 134 -1.56 8.73 8.40
CA HIS A 134 -1.47 10.17 8.66
C HIS A 134 -2.73 10.81 9.26
N GLN A 135 -3.70 10.00 9.67
CA GLN A 135 -4.95 10.44 10.30
C GLN A 135 -5.68 11.52 9.49
N THR A 136 -5.83 11.27 8.19
CA THR A 136 -6.55 12.17 7.29
C THR A 136 -8.01 11.73 7.13
N PRO A 137 -8.91 12.63 6.69
CA PRO A 137 -10.29 12.28 6.34
C PRO A 137 -10.38 11.27 5.19
N ARG A 138 -11.54 10.63 5.04
CA ARG A 138 -11.92 9.80 3.87
C ARG A 138 -12.72 10.58 2.82
N MET A 139 -12.73 10.12 1.57
CA MET A 139 -13.38 10.82 0.45
C MET A 139 -14.69 10.23 -0.10
N GLY A 140 -15.00 8.97 0.21
CA GLY A 140 -16.18 8.33 -0.37
C GLY A 140 -15.97 7.98 -1.85
N PRO A 141 -17.01 7.99 -2.70
CA PRO A 141 -16.96 7.46 -4.07
C PRO A 141 -16.35 8.47 -5.08
N ILE A 142 -15.17 8.99 -4.78
CA ILE A 142 -14.35 9.82 -5.67
C ILE A 142 -12.92 9.25 -5.67
N PHE A 143 -12.33 9.11 -6.86
CA PHE A 143 -11.13 8.29 -7.04
C PHE A 143 -9.96 9.03 -7.70
N GLY A 144 -10.08 10.35 -7.90
CA GLY A 144 -9.03 11.14 -8.54
C GLY A 144 -7.73 11.12 -7.72
N GLY A 145 -7.85 11.32 -6.42
CA GLY A 145 -6.77 11.24 -5.45
C GLY A 145 -6.14 9.84 -5.40
N MET A 146 -6.93 8.78 -5.53
CA MET A 146 -6.41 7.39 -5.59
C MET A 146 -5.47 7.19 -6.78
N LEU A 147 -5.91 7.59 -7.97
CA LEU A 147 -5.12 7.44 -9.21
C LEU A 147 -3.85 8.31 -9.18
N LEU A 148 -3.99 9.57 -8.72
CA LEU A 148 -2.86 10.49 -8.62
C LEU A 148 -1.86 10.07 -7.54
N SER A 149 -2.33 9.51 -6.43
CA SER A 149 -1.52 8.89 -5.39
C SER A 149 -0.72 7.72 -5.96
N GLY A 150 -1.37 6.78 -6.66
CA GLY A 150 -0.69 5.66 -7.32
C GLY A 150 0.41 6.11 -8.29
N ARG A 151 0.14 7.14 -9.09
CA ARG A 151 1.16 7.73 -9.99
C ARG A 151 2.33 8.32 -9.20
N LYS A 152 2.05 9.13 -8.16
CA LYS A 152 3.08 9.79 -7.36
C LYS A 152 4.01 8.79 -6.67
N VAL A 153 3.46 7.72 -6.07
CA VAL A 153 4.31 6.72 -5.40
C VAL A 153 5.19 5.98 -6.41
N ALA A 154 4.69 5.68 -7.61
CA ALA A 154 5.48 5.05 -8.67
C ALA A 154 6.66 5.95 -9.09
N GLU A 155 6.45 7.25 -9.26
CA GLU A 155 7.50 8.22 -9.58
C GLU A 155 8.56 8.33 -8.47
N ILE A 156 8.15 8.29 -7.20
CA ILE A 156 9.07 8.29 -6.05
C ILE A 156 9.91 7.01 -6.06
N ILE A 157 9.29 5.85 -6.24
CA ILE A 157 9.97 4.55 -6.26
C ILE A 157 10.98 4.50 -7.41
N LEU A 158 10.61 4.97 -8.60
CA LEU A 158 11.54 5.02 -9.74
C LEU A 158 12.80 5.84 -9.41
N LYS A 159 12.65 7.00 -8.77
CA LYS A 159 13.78 7.84 -8.33
C LYS A 159 14.64 7.14 -7.27
N ASP A 160 14.01 6.45 -6.31
CA ASP A 160 14.71 5.75 -5.25
C ASP A 160 15.45 4.48 -5.76
N LEU A 161 14.92 3.80 -6.78
CA LEU A 161 15.53 2.60 -7.36
C LEU A 161 16.69 2.90 -8.34
N GLN A 162 16.75 4.11 -8.88
CA GLN A 162 17.84 4.60 -9.73
C GLN A 162 19.08 5.05 -8.95
N ARG A 163 18.95 5.23 -7.63
CA ARG A 163 20.06 5.48 -6.71
C ARG A 163 20.70 4.18 -6.27
#